data_AF-A0A656QIQ8-F1
#
_entry.id   AF-A0A656QIQ8-F1
#
_cell.length_a   1.000
_cell.length_b   1.000
_cell.length_c   1.000
_cell.angle_alpha   90.00
_cell.angle_beta   90.00
_cell.angle_gamma   90.00
#
_symmetry.space_group_name_H-M   'P 1'
#
loop_
_entity.id
_entity.type
_entity.pdbx_description
1 polymer ?
#
loop_
_entity_poly.entity_id
_entity_poly.type
_entity_poly.pdbx_seq_one_letter_code
_entity_poly.pdbx_strand_id
1 'polypeptide(L)'
;MNQYDLVSAIQCLQQELDTSLLSDKQCAVRIYTLIKQIEAASIMDDRLKHDLMMVEFLLVLKRRQQALDRLKSAVVATYLRA
;
A
#
# COMPACT_ATOMS: atom_id res chain seq x y z
N MET A 1 -8.46 2.32 -13.74
CA MET A 1 -8.74 1.92 -12.34
C MET A 1 -9.04 3.22 -11.60
N ASN A 2 -10.17 3.36 -10.89
CA ASN A 2 -10.53 4.67 -10.32
C ASN A 2 -9.70 4.94 -9.06
N GLN A 3 -9.19 6.17 -8.93
CA GLN A 3 -8.48 6.65 -7.74
C GLN A 3 -9.24 6.41 -6.44
N TYR A 4 -10.57 6.52 -6.48
CA TYR A 4 -11.47 6.23 -5.35
C TYR A 4 -11.40 4.77 -4.89
N ASP A 5 -11.09 3.82 -5.78
CA ASP A 5 -11.04 2.39 -5.45
C ASP A 5 -9.80 2.08 -4.60
N LEU A 6 -8.65 2.70 -4.92
CA LEU A 6 -7.38 2.50 -4.20
C LEU A 6 -7.41 3.08 -2.79
N VAL A 7 -7.90 4.31 -2.63
CA VAL A 7 -7.98 4.97 -1.31
C VAL A 7 -8.90 4.19 -0.38
N SER A 8 -10.06 3.76 -0.89
CA SER A 8 -11.03 2.94 -0.13
C SER A 8 -10.44 1.58 0.26
N ALA A 9 -9.70 0.93 -0.64
CA ALA A 9 -9.04 -0.35 -0.35
C ALA A 9 -7.97 -0.23 0.74
N ILE A 10 -7.19 0.86 0.75
CA ILE A 10 -6.19 1.14 1.78
C ILE A 10 -6.84 1.41 3.15
N GLN A 11 -7.95 2.16 3.19
CA GLN A 11 -8.71 2.38 4.42
C GLN A 11 -9.28 1.08 4.99
N CYS A 12 -9.83 0.22 4.13
CA CYS A 12 -10.30 -1.11 4.52
C CYS A 12 -9.16 -1.95 5.14
N LEU A 13 -7.97 -1.96 4.53
CA LEU A 13 -6.79 -2.64 5.09
C LEU A 13 -6.37 -2.10 6.45
N GLN A 14 -6.42 -0.78 6.66
CA GLN A 14 -6.12 -0.19 7.97
C GLN A 14 -7.09 -0.67 9.04
N GLN A 15 -8.39 -0.62 8.75
CA GLN A 15 -9.41 -1.04 9.71
C GLN A 15 -9.25 -2.51 10.09
N GLU A 16 -8.98 -3.38 9.11
CA GLU A 16 -8.73 -4.80 9.38
C GLU A 16 -7.43 -5.05 10.16
N LEU A 17 -6.42 -4.20 9.99
CA LEU A 17 -5.17 -4.29 10.74
C LEU A 17 -5.37 -3.85 12.20
N ASP A 18 -6.08 -2.73 12.41
CA ASP A 18 -6.38 -2.17 13.73
C ASP A 18 -7.25 -3.12 14.56
N THR A 19 -8.14 -3.86 13.89
CA THR A 19 -9.00 -4.87 14.51
C THR A 19 -8.33 -6.25 14.62
N SER A 20 -7.06 -6.37 14.23
CA SER A 20 -6.27 -7.63 14.22
C SER A 20 -6.94 -8.79 13.48
N LEU A 21 -7.84 -8.49 12.54
CA LEU A 21 -8.59 -9.50 11.78
C LEU A 21 -7.73 -10.21 10.74
N LEU A 22 -6.63 -9.59 10.31
CA LEU A 22 -5.73 -10.13 9.30
C LEU A 22 -4.56 -10.91 9.90
N SER A 23 -4.31 -12.09 9.33
CA SER A 23 -3.03 -12.79 9.51
C SER A 23 -1.88 -12.09 8.75
N ASP A 24 -0.63 -12.35 9.15
CA ASP A 24 0.59 -11.86 8.46
C ASP A 24 0.51 -12.11 6.95
N LYS A 25 0.14 -13.34 6.60
CA LYS A 25 0.11 -13.81 5.22
C LYS A 25 -0.96 -13.08 4.40
N GLN A 26 -2.17 -12.93 4.95
CA GLN A 26 -3.25 -12.24 4.24
C GLN A 26 -2.95 -10.74 4.08
N CYS A 27 -2.40 -10.10 5.11
CA CYS A 27 -2.00 -8.71 5.05
C CYS A 27 -0.93 -8.49 3.97
N ALA A 28 0.10 -9.33 3.93
CA ALA A 28 1.17 -9.23 2.94
C ALA A 28 0.65 -9.40 1.50
N VAL A 29 -0.22 -10.40 1.27
CA VAL A 29 -0.83 -10.62 -0.05
C VAL A 29 -1.67 -9.41 -0.48
N ARG A 30 -2.52 -8.87 0.40
CA ARG A 30 -3.38 -7.72 0.07
C ARG A 30 -2.57 -6.45 -0.20
N ILE A 31 -1.53 -6.18 0.59
CA ILE A 31 -0.62 -5.05 0.35
C ILE A 31 0.10 -5.24 -0.99
N TYR A 32 0.61 -6.43 -1.29
CA TYR A 32 1.28 -6.72 -2.56
C TYR A 32 0.38 -6.51 -3.78
N THR A 33 -0.89 -6.95 -3.70
CA THR A 33 -1.87 -6.71 -4.77
C THR A 33 -2.08 -5.22 -5.03
N LEU A 34 -2.16 -4.40 -3.97
CA LEU A 34 -2.29 -2.94 -4.11
C LEU A 34 -1.05 -2.31 -4.73
N ILE A 35 0.16 -2.77 -4.38
CA ILE A 35 1.42 -2.32 -5.01
C ILE A 35 1.37 -2.56 -6.52
N LYS A 36 0.97 -3.77 -6.95
CA LYS A 36 0.86 -4.13 -8.37
C LYS A 36 -0.17 -3.26 -9.11
N GLN A 37 -1.26 -2.91 -8.44
CA GLN A 37 -2.26 -2.01 -9.00
C GLN A 37 -1.75 -0.57 -9.15
N ILE A 38 -0.95 -0.08 -8.20
CA ILE A 38 -0.29 1.23 -8.27
C ILE A 38 0.75 1.25 -9.41
N GLU A 39 1.58 0.21 -9.52
CA GLU A 39 2.55 0.03 -10.61
C GLU A 39 1.89 0.02 -11.99
N ALA A 40 0.74 -0.66 -12.13
CA ALA A 40 0.03 -0.77 -13.39
C ALA A 40 -0.68 0.55 -13.81
N ALA A 41 -0.91 1.45 -12.87
CA ALA A 41 -1.70 2.67 -13.10
C ALA A 41 -0.86 3.92 -13.42
N SER A 42 0.49 3.87 -13.41
CA SER A 42 1.33 5.07 -13.56
C SER A 42 2.73 4.83 -14.15
N ILE A 43 3.30 5.88 -14.78
CA ILE A 43 4.75 6.03 -14.95
C ILE A 43 5.32 6.39 -13.58
N MET A 44 5.90 5.42 -12.87
CA MET A 44 6.40 5.65 -11.51
C MET A 44 7.64 6.55 -11.50
N ASP A 45 7.55 7.68 -10.80
CA ASP A 45 8.72 8.46 -10.43
C ASP A 45 9.63 7.70 -9.45
N ASP A 46 10.88 8.15 -9.31
CA ASP A 46 11.88 7.45 -8.49
C ASP A 46 11.54 7.44 -6.98
N ARG A 47 10.77 8.42 -6.53
CA ARG A 47 10.32 8.50 -5.13
C ARG A 47 9.26 7.43 -4.85
N LEU A 48 8.31 7.24 -5.77
CA LEU A 48 7.30 6.19 -5.68
C LEU A 48 7.94 4.81 -5.71
N LYS A 49 8.91 4.57 -6.60
CA LYS A 49 9.70 3.31 -6.61
C LYS A 49 10.35 3.05 -5.26
N HIS A 50 11.02 4.05 -4.70
CA HIS A 50 11.68 3.92 -3.41
C HIS A 50 10.68 3.61 -2.29
N ASP A 51 9.55 4.32 -2.21
CA ASP A 51 8.54 4.08 -1.19
C ASP A 51 7.92 2.67 -1.33
N LEU A 52 7.68 2.16 -2.55
CA LEU A 52 7.20 0.80 -2.77
C LEU A 52 8.22 -0.27 -2.35
N MET A 53 9.51 -0.09 -2.68
CA MET A 53 10.58 -0.97 -2.20
C MET A 53 10.64 -1.02 -0.66
N MET A 54 10.42 0.12 0.00
CA MET A 54 10.34 0.18 1.46
C MET A 54 9.13 -0.59 2.00
N VAL A 55 7.97 -0.53 1.34
CA VAL A 55 6.79 -1.33 1.71
C VAL A 55 7.11 -2.82 1.60
N GLU A 56 7.71 -3.27 0.50
CA GLU A 56 8.12 -4.68 0.32
C GLU A 56 9.12 -5.14 1.40
N PHE A 57 10.12 -4.31 1.72
CA PHE A 57 11.07 -4.59 2.78
C PHE A 57 10.40 -4.70 4.16
N LEU A 58 9.46 -3.80 4.47
CA LEU A 58 8.72 -3.83 5.74
C LEU A 58 7.82 -5.06 5.84
N LEU A 59 7.27 -5.55 4.74
CA LEU A 59 6.53 -6.82 4.71
C LEU A 59 7.43 -8.02 5.04
N VAL A 60 8.67 -8.06 4.52
CA VAL A 60 9.67 -9.09 4.89
C VAL A 60 9.95 -9.06 6.39
N LEU A 61 10.05 -7.86 6.97
CA LEU A 61 10.22 -7.69 8.43
C LEU A 61 8.93 -7.87 9.24
N LYS A 62 7.81 -8.21 8.60
CA LYS A 62 6.47 -8.31 9.20
C LYS A 62 6.00 -7.03 9.91
N ARG A 63 6.55 -5.87 9.55
CA ARG A 63 6.19 -4.57 10.11
C ARG A 63 4.99 -3.99 9.36
N ARG A 64 3.83 -4.65 9.52
CA ARG A 64 2.63 -4.40 8.71
C ARG A 64 2.12 -2.96 8.81
N GLN A 65 2.09 -2.39 10.01
CA GLN A 65 1.63 -1.01 10.21
C GLN A 65 2.52 -0.01 9.48
N GLN A 66 3.85 -0.16 9.59
CA GLN A 66 4.79 0.71 8.88
C GLN A 66 4.68 0.56 7.36
N ALA A 67 4.47 -0.67 6.86
CA ALA A 67 4.25 -0.94 5.44
C ALA A 67 2.98 -0.23 4.95
N LEU A 68 1.90 -0.29 5.73
CA LEU A 68 0.64 0.36 5.40
C LEU A 68 0.73 1.89 5.42
N ASP A 69 1.43 2.48 6.40
CA ASP A 69 1.63 3.94 6.48
C ASP A 69 2.45 4.48 5.29
N ARG A 70 3.46 3.70 4.85
CA ARG A 70 4.24 4.00 3.65
C ARG A 70 3.39 3.90 2.38
N LEU A 71 2.58 2.85 2.27
CA LEU A 71 1.67 2.67 1.15
C LEU A 71 0.65 3.83 1.04
N LYS A 72 0.08 4.27 2.16
CA LYS A 72 -0.80 5.46 2.22
C LYS A 72 -0.10 6.70 1.65
N SER A 73 1.12 6.96 2.14
CA SER A 73 1.91 8.12 1.72
C SER A 73 2.21 8.11 0.21
N ALA A 74 2.55 6.95 -0.33
CA ALA A 74 2.82 6.74 -1.75
C ALA A 74 1.58 7.03 -2.63
N VAL A 75 0.41 6.53 -2.23
CA VAL A 75 -0.84 6.77 -2.97
C VAL A 75 -1.27 8.23 -2.91
N VAL A 76 -1.17 8.88 -1.75
CA VAL A 76 -1.47 10.31 -1.62
C VAL A 76 -0.54 11.14 -2.52
N ALA A 77 0.76 10.86 -2.51
CA ALA A 77 1.73 11.58 -3.32
C ALA A 77 1.46 11.45 -4.84
N THR A 78 1.02 10.27 -5.27
CA THR A 78 0.80 9.95 -6.69
C THR A 78 -0.53 10.46 -7.21
N TYR A 79 -1.61 10.35 -6.42
CA TYR A 79 -2.96 10.55 -6.92
C TYR A 79 -3.67 11.77 -6.34
N LEU A 80 -3.43 12.19 -5.09
CA LEU A 80 -4.08 13.37 -4.51
C LEU A 80 -3.42 14.70 -4.92
N ARG A 81 -2.28 14.64 -5.61
CA ARG A 81 -1.62 15.79 -6.25
C ARG A 81 -1.90 15.92 -7.75
N ALA A 82 -2.45 14.88 -8.37
CA ALA A 82 -2.89 14.87 -9.77
C ALA A 82 -4.37 15.29 -9.84
#